data_AF-A0A2E1VUV5-F1
#
_entry.id   AF-A0A2E1VUV5-F1
#
_cell.length_a   1.000
_cell.length_b   1.000
_cell.length_c   1.000
_cell.angle_alpha   90.00
_cell.angle_beta   90.00
_cell.angle_gamma   90.00
#
_symmetry.space_group_name_H-M   'P 1'
#
loop_
_entity.id
_entity.type
_entity.pdbx_description
1 polymer ?
#
loop_
_entity_poly.entity_id
_entity_poly.type
_entity_poly.pdbx_seq_one_letter_code
_entity_poly.pdbx_strand_id
1 'polypeptide(L)'
;MSIHKSLSLGSGLTQERSVFTRRERIERLMSKGEFEEGGSVYGLPKVRTRFKVLTKKQMKALAAAQREKEAAEAAAAAAEASQEEEAI
;
A
#
# COMPACT_ATOMS: atom_id res chain seq x y z
N MET A 1 -24.19 32.70 -2.27
CA MET A 1 -23.58 32.61 -3.62
C MET A 1 -23.55 31.15 -4.02
N SER A 2 -24.36 30.77 -5.01
CA SER A 2 -24.36 29.40 -5.55
C SER A 2 -23.15 29.21 -6.47
N ILE A 3 -22.39 28.14 -6.24
CA ILE A 3 -21.27 27.75 -7.12
C ILE A 3 -21.83 26.93 -8.27
N HIS A 4 -21.49 27.33 -9.51
CA HIS A 4 -21.86 26.61 -10.73
C HIS A 4 -21.15 25.26 -10.80
N LYS A 5 -21.78 24.22 -11.36
CA LYS A 5 -21.26 22.83 -11.31
C LYS A 5 -19.89 22.67 -11.99
N SER A 6 -19.57 23.49 -12.99
CA SER A 6 -18.25 23.53 -13.64
C SER A 6 -17.13 24.11 -12.76
N LEU A 7 -17.49 24.87 -11.72
CA LEU A 7 -16.58 25.42 -10.72
C LEU A 7 -16.50 24.54 -9.47
N SER A 8 -17.23 23.42 -9.44
CA SER A 8 -17.07 22.40 -8.43
C SER A 8 -15.73 21.70 -8.68
N LEU A 9 -14.71 22.06 -7.89
CA LEU A 9 -13.50 21.26 -7.77
C LEU A 9 -13.93 19.84 -7.38
N GLY A 10 -13.75 18.87 -8.28
CA GLY A 10 -14.04 17.47 -8.00
C GLY A 10 -13.24 16.95 -6.81
N SER A 11 -13.57 15.75 -6.32
CA SER A 11 -12.72 15.08 -5.35
C SER A 11 -11.29 15.00 -5.89
N GLY A 12 -10.31 15.31 -5.03
CA GLY A 12 -8.90 15.27 -5.41
C GLY A 12 -8.49 13.91 -6.00
N LEU A 13 -7.34 13.90 -6.69
CA LEU A 13 -6.82 12.70 -7.35
C LEU A 13 -6.80 11.51 -6.38
N THR A 14 -7.69 10.55 -6.60
CA THR A 14 -7.80 9.32 -5.77
C THR A 14 -6.79 8.25 -6.21
N GLN A 15 -6.08 8.49 -7.32
CA GLN A 15 -5.10 7.61 -7.91
C GLN A 15 -3.67 8.00 -7.51
N GLU A 16 -2.77 7.02 -7.51
CA GLU A 16 -1.33 7.27 -7.35
C GLU A 16 -0.80 8.22 -8.45
N ARG A 17 0.02 9.19 -8.04
CA ARG A 17 0.67 10.14 -8.95
C ARG A 17 1.76 9.43 -9.76
N SER A 18 1.99 9.90 -10.98
CA SER A 18 3.07 9.40 -11.85
C SER A 18 4.47 9.87 -11.44
N VAL A 19 4.56 10.95 -10.66
CA VAL A 19 5.80 11.49 -10.11
C VAL A 19 5.58 11.75 -8.62
N PHE A 20 6.46 11.22 -7.79
CA PHE A 20 6.44 11.46 -6.35
C PHE A 20 6.87 12.89 -6.03
N THR A 21 6.28 13.43 -4.98
CA THR A 21 6.79 14.69 -4.41
C THR A 21 8.22 14.47 -3.91
N ARG A 22 8.97 15.56 -3.78
CA ARG A 22 10.35 15.51 -3.31
C ARG A 22 10.48 14.81 -1.95
N ARG A 23 9.56 15.09 -1.02
CA ARG A 23 9.51 14.45 0.31
C ARG A 23 9.35 12.93 0.21
N GLU A 24 8.37 12.49 -0.59
CA GLU A 24 8.14 11.06 -0.85
C GLU A 24 9.34 10.37 -1.50
N ARG A 25 10.10 11.09 -2.35
CA ARG A 25 11.34 10.54 -2.93
C ARG A 25 12.41 10.34 -1.87
N ILE A 26 12.59 11.30 -0.96
CA ILE A 26 13.56 11.22 0.12
C ILE A 26 13.23 10.01 1.02
N GLU A 27 11.98 9.89 1.46
CA GLU A 27 11.53 8.75 2.30
C GLU A 27 11.84 7.40 1.65
N ARG A 28 11.61 7.28 0.33
CA ARG A 28 11.92 6.05 -0.42
C ARG A 28 13.40 5.82 -0.62
N LEU A 29 14.21 6.86 -0.78
CA LEU A 29 15.66 6.74 -0.91
C LEU A 29 16.30 6.39 0.44
N MET A 30 15.81 6.97 1.54
CA MET A 30 16.19 6.60 2.91
C MET A 30 15.88 5.13 3.18
N SER A 31 14.68 4.66 2.81
CA SER A 31 14.29 3.25 2.94
C SER A 31 15.19 2.28 2.15
N LYS A 32 15.87 2.78 1.11
CA LYS A 32 16.82 2.02 0.29
C LYS A 32 18.28 2.19 0.74
N GLY A 33 18.56 3.10 1.68
CA GLY A 33 19.92 3.48 2.07
C GLY A 33 20.67 4.31 1.00
N GLU A 34 19.97 4.87 0.02
CA GLU A 34 20.57 5.72 -1.04
C GLU A 34 20.58 7.22 -0.67
N PHE A 35 20.05 7.58 0.51
CA PHE A 35 20.01 8.95 1.00
C PHE A 35 20.36 9.01 2.49
N GLU A 36 21.36 9.82 2.83
CA GLU A 36 21.79 10.09 4.20
C GLU A 36 21.06 11.30 4.79
N GLU A 37 20.78 11.23 6.09
CA GLU A 37 20.15 12.33 6.82
C GLU A 37 21.05 13.58 6.82
N GLY A 38 20.52 14.71 6.35
CA GLY A 38 21.28 15.96 6.16
C GLY A 38 21.88 16.14 4.76
N GLY A 39 21.73 15.16 3.86
CA GLY A 39 22.14 15.26 2.46
C GLY A 39 21.37 16.33 1.66
N SER A 40 21.92 16.70 0.49
CA SER A 40 21.28 17.69 -0.38
C SER A 40 19.94 17.21 -0.91
N VAL A 41 18.94 18.10 -0.79
CA VAL A 41 17.56 17.88 -1.23
C VAL A 41 17.37 18.17 -2.73
N TYR A 42 18.40 18.71 -3.38
CA TYR A 42 18.44 19.02 -4.81
C TYR A 42 19.18 17.92 -5.58
N GLY A 43 18.81 17.69 -6.85
CA GLY A 43 19.47 16.69 -7.70
C GLY A 43 19.14 15.23 -7.36
N LEU A 44 18.15 14.96 -6.51
CA LEU A 44 17.78 13.60 -6.11
C LEU A 44 17.45 12.71 -7.32
N PRO A 45 17.91 11.44 -7.32
CA PRO A 45 17.61 10.50 -8.38
C PRO A 45 16.09 10.30 -8.56
N LYS A 46 15.69 9.96 -9.78
CA LYS A 46 14.28 9.73 -10.11
C LYS A 46 13.84 8.39 -9.54
N VAL A 47 13.00 8.43 -8.51
CA VAL A 47 12.39 7.23 -7.94
C VAL A 47 11.23 6.78 -8.82
N ARG A 48 11.31 5.55 -9.36
CA ARG A 48 10.26 4.95 -10.18
C ARG A 48 9.00 4.68 -9.34
N THR A 49 7.83 4.97 -9.89
CA THR A 49 6.53 4.67 -9.28
C THR A 49 6.18 3.18 -9.34
N ARG A 50 5.13 2.76 -8.61
CA ARG A 50 4.67 1.36 -8.64
C ARG A 50 4.17 1.00 -10.03
N PHE A 51 4.61 -0.16 -10.54
CA PHE A 51 4.01 -0.79 -11.70
C PHE A 51 3.03 -1.86 -11.21
N LYS A 52 1.94 -2.08 -11.94
CA LYS A 52 1.21 -3.34 -11.84
C LYS A 52 2.10 -4.40 -12.49
N VAL A 53 3.01 -4.98 -11.71
CA VAL A 53 3.96 -6.00 -12.18
C VAL A 53 3.24 -7.34 -12.36
N LEU A 54 2.19 -7.58 -11.58
CA LEU A 54 1.45 -8.83 -11.60
C LEU A 54 0.34 -8.78 -12.66
N THR A 55 0.32 -9.81 -13.49
CA THR A 55 -0.78 -10.03 -14.44
C THR A 55 -2.07 -10.32 -13.69
N LYS A 56 -3.22 -10.11 -14.35
CA LYS A 56 -4.54 -10.39 -13.77
C LYS A 56 -4.66 -11.83 -13.26
N LYS A 57 -4.01 -12.79 -13.93
CA LYS A 57 -3.94 -14.20 -13.50
C LYS A 57 -3.14 -14.36 -12.21
N GLN A 58 -1.96 -13.75 -12.11
CA GLN A 58 -1.12 -13.82 -10.92
C GLN A 58 -1.77 -13.14 -9.71
N MET A 59 -2.47 -12.02 -9.90
CA MET A 59 -3.22 -11.39 -8.81
C MET A 59 -4.39 -12.25 -8.33
N LYS A 60 -5.09 -12.94 -9.23
CA LYS A 60 -6.16 -13.87 -8.85
C LYS A 60 -5.62 -15.07 -8.06
N ALA A 61 -4.47 -15.61 -8.46
CA ALA A 61 -3.82 -16.71 -7.76
C ALA A 61 -3.36 -16.31 -6.35
N LEU A 62 -2.74 -15.13 -6.20
CA LEU A 62 -2.34 -14.61 -4.89
C LEU A 62 -3.53 -14.32 -3.97
N ALA A 63 -4.61 -13.75 -4.51
CA ALA A 63 -5.82 -13.48 -3.74
C ALA A 63 -6.53 -14.78 -3.28
N ALA A 64 -6.49 -15.84 -4.09
CA ALA A 64 -7.00 -17.15 -3.69
C ALA A 64 -6.14 -17.76 -2.56
N ALA A 65 -4.81 -17.74 -2.72
CA ALA A 65 -3.88 -18.25 -1.71
C ALA A 65 -3.94 -17.45 -0.39
N GLN A 66 -4.19 -16.14 -0.43
CA GLN A 66 -4.38 -15.34 0.77
C GLN A 66 -5.67 -15.70 1.51
N ARG A 67 -6.79 -15.92 0.80
CA ARG A 67 -8.04 -16.37 1.42
C ARG A 67 -7.94 -17.74 2.05
N GLU A 68 -7.21 -18.66 1.43
CA GLU A 68 -6.98 -19.99 2.01
C GLU A 68 -6.13 -19.91 3.29
N LYS A 69 -5.14 -19.01 3.33
CA LYS A 69 -4.35 -18.77 4.54
C LYS A 69 -5.16 -18.11 5.66
N GLU A 70 -5.96 -17.09 5.34
CA GLU A 70 -6.84 -16.44 6.30
C GLU A 70 -7.91 -17.41 6.85
N ALA A 71 -8.42 -18.33 6.01
CA ALA A 71 -9.34 -19.37 6.44
C ALA A 71 -8.65 -20.41 7.35
N ALA A 72 -7.40 -20.76 7.07
CA ALA A 72 -6.61 -21.66 7.91
C ALA A 72 -6.24 -21.01 9.26
N GLU A 73 -5.88 -19.73 9.29
CA GLU A 73 -5.63 -18.99 10.53
C GLU A 73 -6.92 -18.82 11.36
N ALA A 74 -8.07 -18.58 10.72
CA ALA A 74 -9.34 -18.51 11.42
C ALA A 74 -9.77 -19.88 12.01
N ALA A 75 -9.49 -20.98 11.31
CA ALA A 75 -9.74 -22.33 11.81
C ALA A 75 -8.79 -22.70 12.97
N ALA A 76 -7.52 -22.28 12.90
CA ALA A 76 -6.56 -22.45 14.00
C ALA A 76 -6.96 -21.64 15.24
N ALA A 77 -7.38 -20.38 15.07
CA ALA A 77 -7.85 -19.54 16.17
C ALA A 77 -9.14 -20.08 16.82
N ALA A 78 -10.04 -20.69 16.03
CA ALA A 78 -11.24 -21.34 16.57
C ALA A 78 -10.92 -22.67 17.31
N ALA A 79 -9.89 -23.38 16.88
CA ALA A 79 -9.41 -24.57 17.57
C ALA A 79 -8.69 -24.24 18.89
N GLU A 80 -7.94 -23.13 18.94
CA GLU A 80 -7.32 -22.65 20.18
C GLU A 80 -8.37 -22.11 21.16
N ALA A 81 -9.39 -21.38 20.69
CA ALA A 81 -10.47 -20.87 21.54
C ALA A 81 -11.34 -21.98 22.16
N SER A 82 -11.51 -23.11 21.47
CA SER A 82 -12.25 -24.27 22.01
C SER A 82 -11.43 -25.10 23.00
N GLN A 83 -10.10 -25.08 22.89
CA GLN A 83 -9.20 -25.72 23.87
C GLN A 83 -9.05 -24.90 25.15
N GLU A 84 -9.19 -23.57 25.09
CA GLU A 84 -9.22 -22.70 26.27
C GLU A 84 -10.55 -22.78 27.06
N GLU A 85 -11.67 -23.12 26.40
CA GLU A 85 -13.00 -23.25 27.03
C GLU A 85 -13.19 -24.61 27.75
N GLU A 86 -12.48 -25.67 27.35
CA GLU A 86 -12.48 -26.99 28.02
C GLU A 86 -11.50 -27.09 29.22
N ALA A 87 -10.65 -26.08 29.43
CA ALA A 87 -9.64 -26.05 30.50
C ALA A 87 -10.04 -25.21 31.74
N ILE A 88 -11.28 -24.69 31.78
CA ILE A 88 -11.89 -23.95 32.91
C ILE A 88 -12.90 -24.85 33.62
#